data_AF-A0A9P0GD25-F1
#
_entry.id   AF-A0A9P0GD25-F1
#
_cell.length_a   1.000
_cell.length_b   1.000
_cell.length_c   1.000
_cell.angle_alpha   90.00
_cell.angle_beta   90.00
_cell.angle_gamma   90.00
#
_symmetry.space_group_name_H-M   'P 1'
#
loop_
_entity.id
_entity.type
_entity.pdbx_description
1 polymer ?
#
loop_
_entity_poly.entity_id
_entity_poly.type
_entity_poly.pdbx_seq_one_letter_code
_entity_poly.pdbx_strand_id
1 'polypeptide(L)'
;MDRKQRHTTLALVIISILPSVSAIIAYDCSKEATNTTTISLKDVQKCPTPELTYESEDITVPVIQRNEFQRQHIWTCLVEVTKIMFHCGVYSHTSIVENGVSKSIHKLRAEECRTKHRYQSLQIFRQTIGNIAMNGTTTASITLQGQLDDKGTCQGVTYQENGRLWTDVVIVAAVSIMTRD
;
A
#
# COMPACT_ATOMS: atom_id res chain seq x y z
N MET A 1 80.46 -15.61 39.79
CA MET A 1 79.73 -15.31 38.53
C MET A 1 79.91 -16.48 37.59
N ASP A 2 78.81 -17.13 37.28
CA ASP A 2 78.68 -18.50 36.79
C ASP A 2 79.29 -18.77 35.41
N ARG A 3 79.85 -19.97 35.24
CA ARG A 3 80.40 -20.51 33.98
C ARG A 3 79.41 -20.43 32.81
N LYS A 4 78.11 -20.45 33.11
CA LYS A 4 76.99 -20.29 32.15
C LYS A 4 76.92 -18.90 31.54
N GLN A 5 77.29 -17.86 32.29
CA GLN A 5 77.23 -16.46 31.88
C GLN A 5 78.42 -16.03 31.01
N ARG A 6 79.56 -16.75 31.09
CA ARG A 6 80.69 -16.60 30.16
C ARG A 6 80.40 -17.20 28.77
N HIS A 7 79.63 -18.28 28.68
CA HIS A 7 79.30 -18.88 27.38
C HIS A 7 78.25 -18.07 26.60
N THR A 8 77.29 -17.46 27.28
CA THR A 8 76.29 -16.58 26.63
C THR A 8 76.88 -15.25 26.18
N THR A 9 77.81 -14.65 26.92
CA THR A 9 78.49 -13.42 26.48
C THR A 9 79.46 -13.68 25.32
N LEU A 10 80.18 -14.81 25.32
CA LEU A 10 81.05 -15.17 24.18
C LEU A 10 80.25 -15.41 22.90
N ALA A 11 79.08 -16.06 22.99
CA ALA A 11 78.21 -16.30 21.83
C ALA A 11 77.64 -14.99 21.24
N LEU A 12 77.29 -14.02 22.08
CA LEU A 12 76.79 -12.70 21.64
C LEU A 12 77.87 -11.87 20.94
N VAL A 13 79.13 -11.93 21.40
CA VAL A 13 80.25 -11.22 20.76
C VAL A 13 80.57 -11.82 19.38
N ILE A 14 80.45 -13.15 19.20
CA ILE A 14 80.74 -13.81 17.92
C ILE A 14 79.72 -13.41 16.83
N ILE A 15 78.45 -13.17 17.18
CA ILE A 15 77.40 -12.80 16.21
C ILE A 15 77.56 -11.35 15.70
N SER A 16 78.13 -10.45 16.50
CA SER A 16 78.37 -9.05 16.10
C SER A 16 79.54 -8.83 15.12
N ILE A 17 80.32 -9.87 14.80
CA ILE A 17 81.51 -9.77 13.93
C ILE A 17 81.21 -10.28 12.51
N LEU A 18 79.98 -10.73 12.23
CA LEU A 18 79.59 -11.12 10.87
C LEU A 18 79.41 -9.86 10.00
N PRO A 19 80.15 -9.73 8.88
CA PRO A 19 80.01 -8.59 7.98
C PRO A 19 78.62 -8.60 7.32
N SER A 20 78.06 -7.40 7.11
CA SER A 20 76.79 -7.17 6.43
C SER A 20 76.81 -7.81 5.03
N VAL A 21 75.89 -8.73 4.79
CA VAL A 21 75.73 -9.41 3.50
C VAL A 21 75.28 -8.40 2.46
N SER A 22 76.14 -8.08 1.50
CA SER A 22 75.74 -7.38 0.27
C SER A 22 75.06 -8.38 -0.65
N ALA A 23 73.80 -8.12 -1.02
CA ALA A 23 73.14 -8.90 -2.04
C ALA A 23 73.89 -8.73 -3.37
N ILE A 24 74.37 -9.82 -3.96
CA ILE A 24 74.98 -9.81 -5.29
C ILE A 24 73.86 -9.56 -6.30
N ILE A 25 73.97 -8.47 -7.04
CA ILE A 25 73.16 -8.22 -8.23
C ILE A 25 73.99 -8.73 -9.41
N ALA A 26 73.56 -9.84 -10.01
CA ALA A 26 74.17 -10.38 -11.22
C ALA A 26 73.31 -10.02 -12.43
N TYR A 27 73.96 -9.53 -13.49
CA TYR A 27 73.34 -9.28 -14.79
C TYR A 27 73.86 -10.31 -15.80
N ASP A 28 72.97 -10.92 -16.57
CA ASP A 28 73.34 -11.85 -17.64
C ASP A 28 73.85 -11.06 -18.87
N CYS A 29 75.17 -11.04 -19.06
CA CYS A 29 75.83 -10.34 -20.17
C CYS A 29 75.89 -11.15 -21.47
N SER A 30 75.25 -12.31 -21.53
CA SER A 30 75.38 -13.25 -22.65
C SER A 30 74.58 -12.87 -23.90
N LYS A 31 73.83 -11.76 -23.85
CA LYS A 31 72.96 -11.26 -24.94
C LYS A 31 73.16 -9.77 -25.15
N GLU A 32 72.80 -9.27 -26.34
CA GLU A 32 72.83 -7.84 -26.66
C GLU A 32 72.10 -7.01 -25.60
N ALA A 33 72.62 -5.81 -25.33
CA ALA A 33 72.13 -4.92 -24.28
C ALA A 33 70.62 -4.75 -24.38
N THR A 34 69.90 -5.40 -23.47
CA THR A 34 68.44 -5.31 -23.40
C THR A 34 68.11 -3.96 -22.77
N ASN A 35 67.14 -3.21 -23.33
CA ASN A 35 66.65 -1.97 -22.72
C ASN A 35 66.05 -2.27 -21.34
N THR A 36 66.87 -2.20 -20.29
CA THR A 36 66.47 -2.46 -18.91
C THR A 36 65.93 -1.20 -18.28
N THR A 37 64.65 -1.22 -17.89
CA THR A 37 64.05 -0.18 -17.06
C THR A 37 64.26 -0.52 -15.58
N THR A 38 64.98 0.34 -14.88
CA THR A 38 65.16 0.20 -13.42
C THR A 38 63.97 0.84 -12.71
N ILE A 39 63.26 0.06 -11.90
CA ILE A 39 62.12 0.54 -11.11
C ILE A 39 62.58 0.64 -9.65
N SER A 40 62.54 1.85 -9.06
CA SER A 40 62.78 2.02 -7.62
C SER A 40 61.56 1.53 -6.84
N LEU A 41 61.77 0.64 -5.88
CA LEU A 41 60.73 0.20 -4.92
C LEU A 41 60.72 1.04 -3.64
N LYS A 42 61.66 1.99 -3.49
CA LYS A 42 61.77 2.86 -2.31
C LYS A 42 61.12 4.22 -2.54
N ASP A 43 61.15 4.71 -3.78
CA ASP A 43 60.71 6.05 -4.11
C ASP A 43 59.50 6.00 -5.05
N VAL A 44 58.40 6.64 -4.64
CA VAL A 44 57.22 6.79 -5.50
C VAL A 44 57.45 7.99 -6.41
N GLN A 45 57.62 7.73 -7.71
CA GLN A 45 57.65 8.79 -8.71
C GLN A 45 56.28 9.48 -8.75
N LYS A 46 56.25 10.81 -8.70
CA LYS A 46 54.99 11.57 -8.85
C LYS A 46 54.42 11.29 -10.23
N CYS A 47 53.15 10.88 -10.28
CA CYS A 47 52.43 10.76 -11.53
C CYS A 47 52.43 12.12 -12.24
N PRO A 48 52.64 12.18 -13.56
CA PRO A 48 52.46 13.41 -14.31
C PRO A 48 51.02 13.86 -14.10
N THR A 49 50.83 15.10 -13.66
CA THR A 49 49.50 15.70 -13.59
C THR A 49 49.00 15.85 -15.03
N PRO A 50 47.89 15.20 -15.41
CA PRO A 50 47.33 15.43 -16.73
C PRO A 50 46.92 16.90 -16.84
N GLU A 51 47.37 17.60 -17.87
CA GLU A 51 46.77 18.87 -18.27
C GLU A 51 45.39 18.55 -18.84
N LEU A 52 44.37 18.67 -17.99
CA LEU A 52 42.99 18.51 -18.40
C LEU A 52 42.50 19.84 -18.95
N THR A 53 42.41 19.93 -20.27
CA THR A 53 41.64 20.98 -20.95
C THR A 53 40.17 20.62 -20.90
N TYR A 54 39.38 21.43 -20.20
CA TYR A 54 37.93 21.29 -20.17
C TYR A 54 37.32 22.23 -21.20
N GLU A 55 36.53 21.68 -22.12
CA GLU A 55 35.62 22.46 -22.95
C GLU A 55 34.27 22.47 -22.26
N SER A 56 33.86 23.65 -21.79
CA SER A 56 32.53 23.87 -21.21
C SER A 56 31.60 24.43 -22.27
N GLU A 57 30.47 23.78 -22.49
CA GLU A 57 29.41 24.25 -23.37
C GLU A 57 28.13 24.43 -22.55
N ASP A 58 27.49 25.59 -22.68
CA ASP A 58 26.21 25.87 -22.04
C ASP A 58 25.09 25.17 -22.80
N ILE A 59 24.73 23.97 -22.34
CA ILE A 59 23.59 23.22 -22.88
C ILE A 59 22.32 23.50 -22.08
N THR A 60 21.25 23.86 -22.78
CA THR A 60 19.91 23.98 -22.18
C THR A 60 19.27 22.60 -22.12
N VAL A 61 19.16 22.03 -20.91
CA VAL A 61 18.50 20.74 -20.71
C VAL A 61 17.02 20.97 -20.36
N PRO A 62 16.06 20.47 -21.17
CA PRO A 62 14.65 20.59 -20.83
C PRO A 62 14.32 19.68 -19.64
N VAL A 63 13.79 20.29 -18.56
CA VAL A 63 13.27 19.54 -17.41
C VAL A 63 11.85 19.10 -17.73
N ILE A 64 11.68 17.82 -18.08
CA ILE A 64 10.37 17.22 -18.32
C ILE A 64 9.89 16.57 -17.02
N GLN A 65 9.00 17.24 -16.29
CA GLN A 65 8.34 16.65 -15.14
C GLN A 65 7.32 15.60 -15.60
N ARG A 66 7.60 14.33 -15.34
CA ARG A 66 6.64 13.26 -15.58
C ARG A 66 5.55 13.32 -14.53
N ASN A 67 4.29 13.40 -14.96
CA ASN A 67 3.15 13.20 -14.07
C ASN A 67 3.10 11.73 -13.67
N GLU A 68 3.45 11.42 -12.43
CA GLU A 68 3.24 10.10 -11.85
C GLU A 68 1.77 9.97 -11.46
N PHE A 69 1.02 9.17 -12.20
CA PHE A 69 -0.35 8.80 -11.83
C PHE A 69 -0.30 7.57 -10.93
N GLN A 70 -0.62 7.74 -9.65
CA GLN A 70 -0.90 6.61 -8.77
C GLN A 70 -2.37 6.23 -8.87
N ARG A 71 -2.66 4.99 -9.29
CA ARG A 71 -4.01 4.45 -9.23
C ARG A 71 -4.32 4.12 -7.78
N GLN A 72 -5.32 4.78 -7.21
CA GLN A 72 -5.82 4.46 -5.89
C GLN A 72 -7.01 3.53 -6.01
N HIS A 73 -7.02 2.48 -5.19
CA HIS A 73 -8.14 1.57 -5.07
C HIS A 73 -9.32 2.28 -4.40
N ILE A 74 -10.52 2.20 -4.99
CA ILE A 74 -11.71 2.93 -4.49
C ILE A 74 -12.89 1.98 -4.35
N TRP A 75 -13.37 1.84 -3.11
CA TRP A 75 -14.65 1.20 -2.85
C TRP A 75 -15.82 2.12 -3.16
N THR A 76 -16.75 1.63 -3.98
CA THR A 76 -17.98 2.35 -4.31
C THR A 76 -19.19 1.61 -3.79
N CYS A 77 -20.02 2.33 -3.04
CA CYS A 77 -21.27 1.83 -2.49
C CYS A 77 -22.41 2.78 -2.84
N LEU A 78 -23.46 2.25 -3.50
CA LEU A 78 -24.70 2.99 -3.75
C LEU A 78 -25.86 2.20 -3.16
N VAL A 79 -26.71 2.87 -2.37
CA VAL A 79 -27.91 2.27 -1.81
C VAL A 79 -29.11 3.08 -2.25
N GLU A 80 -29.97 2.48 -3.06
CA GLU A 80 -31.26 3.06 -3.42
C GLU A 80 -32.36 2.42 -2.57
N VAL A 81 -33.26 3.24 -2.06
CA VAL A 81 -34.40 2.82 -1.24
C VAL A 81 -35.67 3.27 -1.92
N THR A 82 -36.47 2.31 -2.36
CA THR A 82 -37.83 2.54 -2.86
C THR A 82 -38.80 2.17 -1.75
N LYS A 83 -39.42 3.16 -1.13
CA LYS A 83 -40.48 2.97 -0.14
C LYS A 83 -41.82 2.85 -0.85
N ILE A 84 -42.63 1.91 -0.41
CA ILE A 84 -44.01 1.71 -0.85
C ILE A 84 -44.89 1.61 0.40
N MET A 85 -45.92 2.44 0.45
CA MET A 85 -46.88 2.52 1.53
C MET A 85 -48.23 2.01 1.06
N PHE A 86 -48.83 1.15 1.87
CA PHE A 86 -50.15 0.60 1.64
C PHE A 86 -51.05 0.91 2.84
N HIS A 87 -52.32 1.19 2.59
CA HIS A 87 -53.33 1.18 3.62
C HIS A 87 -53.70 -0.28 3.92
N CYS A 88 -53.69 -0.63 5.20
CA CYS A 88 -54.06 -1.93 5.74
C CYS A 88 -55.48 -1.86 6.30
N GLY A 89 -56.45 -2.31 5.53
CA GLY A 89 -57.86 -2.32 5.91
C GLY A 89 -58.27 -3.53 6.75
N VAL A 90 -59.57 -3.58 7.07
CA VAL A 90 -60.19 -4.71 7.75
C VAL A 90 -59.92 -6.00 6.97
N TYR A 91 -59.69 -7.11 7.68
CA TYR A 91 -59.33 -8.42 7.10
C TYR A 91 -58.01 -8.44 6.31
N SER A 92 -57.10 -7.50 6.59
CA SER A 92 -55.80 -7.38 5.94
C SER A 92 -55.84 -7.06 4.43
N HIS A 93 -56.92 -6.41 3.98
CA HIS A 93 -56.98 -5.90 2.61
C HIS A 93 -56.01 -4.73 2.44
N THR A 94 -55.09 -4.83 1.48
CA THR A 94 -54.15 -3.75 1.17
C THR A 94 -54.61 -2.92 -0.02
N SER A 95 -54.54 -1.60 0.09
CA SER A 95 -54.76 -0.67 -1.02
C SER A 95 -53.63 0.36 -1.11
N ILE A 96 -53.41 0.90 -2.32
CA ILE A 96 -52.42 1.96 -2.52
C ILE A 96 -52.93 3.28 -1.94
N VAL A 97 -52.03 4.07 -1.35
CA VAL A 97 -52.34 5.40 -0.82
C VAL A 97 -51.75 6.48 -1.70
N GLU A 98 -52.38 7.67 -1.68
CA GLU A 98 -51.84 8.84 -2.38
C GLU A 98 -50.42 9.17 -1.87
N ASN A 99 -49.50 9.41 -2.80
CA ASN A 99 -48.08 9.64 -2.53
C ASN A 99 -47.42 8.51 -1.72
N GLY A 100 -47.95 7.28 -1.84
CA GLY A 100 -47.44 6.10 -1.15
C GLY A 100 -46.13 5.56 -1.68
N VAL A 101 -45.61 6.06 -2.82
CA VAL A 101 -44.36 5.59 -3.41
C VAL A 101 -43.33 6.71 -3.39
N SER A 102 -42.13 6.42 -2.87
CA SER A 102 -41.00 7.34 -2.94
C SER A 102 -39.69 6.58 -3.17
N LYS A 103 -38.77 7.21 -3.90
CA LYS A 103 -37.43 6.68 -4.14
C LYS A 103 -36.39 7.67 -3.61
N SER A 104 -35.36 7.17 -2.95
CA SER A 104 -34.29 7.99 -2.40
C SER A 104 -32.95 7.24 -2.41
N ILE A 105 -31.85 8.00 -2.39
CA ILE A 105 -30.52 7.43 -2.17
C ILE A 105 -30.23 7.47 -0.66
N HIS A 106 -29.96 6.32 -0.07
CA HIS A 106 -29.54 6.24 1.31
C HIS A 106 -28.02 6.47 1.39
N LYS A 107 -27.64 7.61 1.97
CA LYS A 107 -26.23 8.00 2.08
C LYS A 107 -25.52 7.15 3.14
N LEU A 108 -24.59 6.32 2.69
CA LEU A 108 -23.68 5.60 3.56
C LEU A 108 -22.47 6.45 3.95
N ARG A 109 -21.95 6.19 5.15
CA ARG A 109 -20.64 6.64 5.59
C ARG A 109 -19.56 5.79 4.92
N ALA A 110 -18.36 6.36 4.79
CA ALA A 110 -17.20 5.64 4.25
C ALA A 110 -16.89 4.36 5.04
N GLU A 111 -17.07 4.37 6.36
CA GLU A 111 -16.90 3.19 7.21
C GLU A 111 -17.96 2.10 6.97
N GLU A 112 -19.22 2.48 6.77
CA GLU A 112 -20.30 1.53 6.46
C GLU A 112 -20.04 0.86 5.10
N CYS A 113 -19.59 1.64 4.11
CA CYS A 113 -19.16 1.10 2.83
C CYS A 113 -17.99 0.10 2.98
N ARG A 114 -16.98 0.45 3.77
CA ARG A 114 -15.83 -0.44 4.07
C ARG A 114 -16.24 -1.73 4.77
N THR A 115 -17.07 -1.59 5.80
CA THR A 115 -17.60 -2.72 6.58
C THR A 115 -18.44 -3.64 5.70
N LYS A 116 -19.26 -3.08 4.81
CA LYS A 116 -20.00 -3.84 3.80
C LYS A 116 -19.09 -4.62 2.86
N HIS A 117 -18.02 -4.01 2.33
CA HIS A 117 -17.05 -4.71 1.48
C HIS A 117 -16.34 -5.85 2.23
N ARG A 118 -16.10 -5.68 3.53
CA ARG A 118 -15.41 -6.68 4.37
C ARG A 118 -16.29 -7.85 4.81
N TYR A 119 -17.54 -7.57 5.20
CA TYR A 119 -18.43 -8.57 5.83
C TYR A 119 -19.62 -8.97 4.96
N GLN A 120 -19.78 -8.34 3.79
CA GLN A 120 -20.92 -8.57 2.88
C GLN A 120 -22.28 -8.40 3.56
N SER A 121 -22.34 -7.48 4.53
CA SER A 121 -23.53 -7.16 5.30
C SER A 121 -23.66 -5.67 5.53
N LEU A 122 -24.89 -5.16 5.58
CA LEU A 122 -25.21 -3.76 5.84
C LEU A 122 -26.35 -3.67 6.83
N GLN A 123 -26.17 -2.86 7.89
CA GLN A 123 -27.25 -2.49 8.78
C GLN A 123 -27.93 -1.24 8.24
N ILE A 124 -29.23 -1.33 7.95
CA ILE A 124 -30.03 -0.22 7.43
C ILE A 124 -31.43 -0.28 8.04
N PHE A 125 -31.96 0.87 8.48
CA PHE A 125 -33.27 0.95 9.14
C PHE A 125 -33.46 -0.06 10.28
N ARG A 126 -32.41 -0.29 11.08
CA ARG A 126 -32.35 -1.28 12.19
C ARG A 126 -32.46 -2.75 11.74
N GLN A 127 -32.48 -3.02 10.45
CA GLN A 127 -32.44 -4.36 9.87
C GLN A 127 -31.03 -4.66 9.36
N THR A 128 -30.62 -5.92 9.42
CA THR A 128 -29.33 -6.36 8.85
C THR A 128 -29.59 -7.11 7.55
N ILE A 129 -29.04 -6.60 6.45
CA ILE A 129 -29.08 -7.25 5.15
C ILE A 129 -27.73 -7.94 4.96
N GLY A 130 -27.74 -9.27 4.92
CA GLY A 130 -26.54 -10.10 4.67
C GLY A 130 -26.43 -10.55 3.21
N ASN A 131 -25.40 -11.34 2.92
CA ASN A 131 -25.14 -11.95 1.61
C ASN A 131 -25.10 -10.93 0.45
N ILE A 132 -24.50 -9.77 0.71
CA ILE A 132 -24.38 -8.71 -0.28
C ILE A 132 -23.33 -9.11 -1.32
N ALA A 133 -23.72 -9.08 -2.59
CA ALA A 133 -22.87 -9.40 -3.72
C ALA A 133 -21.76 -8.35 -3.87
N MET A 134 -20.53 -8.84 -4.05
CA MET A 134 -19.39 -8.00 -4.42
C MET A 134 -19.40 -7.77 -5.93
N ASN A 135 -19.12 -6.54 -6.37
CA ASN A 135 -19.16 -6.15 -7.79
C ASN A 135 -20.51 -6.42 -8.46
N GLY A 136 -21.59 -6.19 -7.71
CA GLY A 136 -22.94 -6.48 -8.17
C GLY A 136 -23.99 -5.69 -7.41
N THR A 137 -25.25 -6.08 -7.63
CA THR A 137 -26.41 -5.51 -6.98
C THR A 137 -27.12 -6.58 -6.16
N THR A 138 -27.39 -6.29 -4.89
CA THR A 138 -28.24 -7.10 -4.02
C THR A 138 -29.49 -6.33 -3.69
N THR A 139 -30.64 -6.96 -3.88
CA THR A 139 -31.94 -6.37 -3.51
C THR A 139 -32.50 -7.10 -2.31
N ALA A 140 -33.03 -6.35 -1.35
CA ALA A 140 -33.74 -6.88 -0.20
C ALA A 140 -35.04 -6.10 0.03
N SER A 141 -36.05 -6.77 0.60
CA SER A 141 -37.28 -6.13 1.05
C SER A 141 -37.31 -6.10 2.57
N ILE A 142 -37.66 -4.97 3.15
CA ILE A 142 -37.78 -4.78 4.59
C ILE A 142 -39.05 -4.01 4.93
N THR A 143 -39.67 -4.34 6.07
CA THR A 143 -40.76 -3.54 6.63
C THR A 143 -40.17 -2.40 7.46
N LEU A 144 -40.56 -1.17 7.14
CA LEU A 144 -40.13 0.05 7.85
C LEU A 144 -41.10 0.44 8.96
N GLN A 145 -42.41 0.30 8.71
CA GLN A 145 -43.48 0.66 9.63
C GLN A 145 -44.67 -0.30 9.48
N GLY A 146 -45.39 -0.52 10.57
CA GLY A 146 -46.45 -1.53 10.64
C GLY A 146 -45.89 -2.95 10.70
N GLN A 147 -46.79 -3.93 10.61
CA GLN A 147 -46.42 -5.35 10.63
C GLN A 147 -47.02 -6.06 9.43
N LEU A 148 -46.24 -7.00 8.90
CA LEU A 148 -46.62 -7.94 7.86
C LEU A 148 -46.14 -9.32 8.30
N ASP A 149 -46.98 -10.33 8.14
CA ASP A 149 -46.60 -11.72 8.40
C ASP A 149 -46.55 -12.55 7.09
N ASP A 150 -46.06 -13.78 7.22
CA ASP A 150 -45.96 -14.76 6.14
C ASP A 150 -47.31 -15.32 5.68
N LYS A 151 -48.39 -15.05 6.42
CA LYS A 151 -49.77 -15.46 6.12
C LYS A 151 -50.53 -14.39 5.34
N GLY A 152 -49.93 -13.23 5.11
CA GLY A 152 -50.56 -12.10 4.42
C GLY A 152 -51.41 -11.21 5.33
N THR A 153 -51.27 -11.34 6.65
CA THR A 153 -51.87 -10.43 7.62
C THR A 153 -51.09 -9.12 7.63
N CYS A 154 -51.79 -7.99 7.73
CA CYS A 154 -51.18 -6.69 7.95
C CYS A 154 -51.71 -6.04 9.23
N GLN A 155 -50.86 -5.25 9.88
CA GLN A 155 -51.26 -4.34 10.95
C GLN A 155 -50.73 -2.95 10.65
N GLY A 156 -51.66 -2.04 10.32
CA GLY A 156 -51.34 -0.66 10.02
C GLY A 156 -50.93 0.14 11.25
N VAL A 157 -50.20 1.24 11.01
CA VAL A 157 -49.86 2.24 12.02
C VAL A 157 -50.19 3.63 11.51
N THR A 158 -50.28 4.60 12.41
CA THR A 158 -50.33 6.01 12.02
C THR A 158 -48.91 6.50 11.72
N TYR A 159 -48.72 7.10 10.55
CA TYR A 159 -47.44 7.60 10.08
C TYR A 159 -47.54 9.05 9.61
N GLN A 160 -46.54 9.86 9.92
CA GLN A 160 -46.49 11.27 9.53
C GLN A 160 -45.14 11.60 8.91
N GLU A 161 -45.15 12.19 7.71
CA GLU A 161 -43.97 12.65 6.99
C GLU A 161 -44.33 13.86 6.12
N ASN A 162 -43.45 14.86 6.08
CA ASN A 162 -43.64 16.08 5.27
C ASN A 162 -44.99 16.79 5.49
N GLY A 163 -45.49 16.80 6.73
CA GLY A 163 -46.76 17.45 7.10
C GLY A 163 -48.02 16.68 6.70
N ARG A 164 -47.89 15.51 6.07
CA ARG A 164 -49.00 14.61 5.75
C ARG A 164 -49.11 13.51 6.80
N LEU A 165 -50.34 13.16 7.14
CA LEU A 165 -50.69 12.11 8.08
C LEU A 165 -51.40 10.99 7.32
N TRP A 166 -50.94 9.75 7.50
CA TRP A 166 -51.60 8.55 7.01
C TRP A 166 -51.98 7.68 8.19
N THR A 167 -53.19 7.11 8.16
CA THR A 167 -53.69 6.18 9.16
C THR A 167 -53.78 4.77 8.60
N ASP A 168 -53.60 3.80 9.48
CA ASP A 168 -53.66 2.37 9.18
C ASP A 168 -52.75 1.96 8.02
N VAL A 169 -51.52 2.49 7.97
CA VAL A 169 -50.58 2.17 6.89
C VAL A 169 -49.49 1.19 7.29
N VAL A 170 -49.07 0.38 6.33
CA VAL A 170 -47.83 -0.41 6.38
C VAL A 170 -46.85 0.14 5.35
N ILE A 171 -45.58 0.26 5.72
CA ILE A 171 -44.54 0.81 4.85
C ILE A 171 -43.48 -0.26 4.64
N VAL A 172 -43.29 -0.65 3.40
CA VAL A 172 -42.22 -1.57 2.98
C VAL A 172 -41.20 -0.82 2.14
N ALA A 173 -39.96 -1.29 2.16
CA ALA A 173 -38.90 -0.75 1.34
C ALA A 173 -38.18 -1.84 0.56
N ALA A 174 -38.08 -1.64 -0.75
CA ALA A 174 -37.12 -2.35 -1.58
C ALA A 174 -35.79 -1.60 -1.54
N VAL A 175 -34.77 -2.23 -0.96
CA VAL A 175 -33.41 -1.71 -0.82
C VAL A 175 -32.54 -2.36 -1.89
N SER A 176 -32.02 -1.56 -2.82
CA SER A 176 -31.07 -1.98 -3.85
C SER A 176 -29.68 -1.51 -3.47
N ILE A 177 -28.78 -2.46 -3.24
CA ILE A 177 -27.42 -2.23 -2.76
C ILE A 177 -26.45 -2.59 -3.88
N MET A 178 -25.80 -1.58 -4.45
CA MET A 178 -24.77 -1.75 -5.45
C MET A 178 -23.39 -1.61 -4.82
N THR A 179 -22.46 -2.48 -5.24
CA THR A 179 -21.09 -2.52 -4.76
C THR A 179 -20.14 -2.59 -5.97
N ARG A 180 -19.04 -1.82 -5.93
CA ARG A 180 -17.95 -1.93 -6.90
C ARG A 180 -16.61 -1.75 -6.20
N ASP A 181 -15.67 -2.61 -6.56
CA ASP A 181 -14.28 -2.67 -6.12
C ASP A 181 -13.35 -2.26 -7.25
#